data_AF-A0A8C0D820-F1
#
_entry.id   AF-A0A8C0D820-F1
#
_cell.length_a   1.000
_cell.length_b   1.000
_cell.length_c   1.000
_cell.angle_alpha   90.00
_cell.angle_beta   90.00
_cell.angle_gamma   90.00
#
_symmetry.space_group_name_H-M   'P 1'
#
loop_
_entity.id
_entity.type
_entity.pdbx_description
1 polymer ?
#
loop_
_entity_poly.entity_id
_entity_poly.type
_entity_poly.pdbx_seq_one_letter_code
_entity_poly.pdbx_strand_id
1 'polypeptide(L)'
;MLTAGLIAFAGWPFITPLWTRAKSTSLSWIFFCLLLAVFPLMPVVGRKPNIFLVVGAGLLVLLLSLFVVTSVIKRKDSFVNEELVLHLLQMLSTVLSVCVVYGTHNSLLKKQGLPLINQVVSWIILASSFIVPLLSPLILFDRLFSILVSSMSTYLLLSTGYEALFPLVLSCLMFVWIHMEQETLPQSVVSCKQKVSSIQFTYNTDITRFRDFYLDDIRRAFFLVFFLMTAFFGTGNIASVNSFDLASVYCFLTVFSPYMMGALMTWKILIPFALVMCAFEAVQLTTQLSSKRNLTLFLLCVLSACNMFFSFCSISHYVIVMSMTIFLVFLNGLAQMLTTKKLTLCGRPKSHLI
;
A
#
# COMPACT_ATOMS: atom_id res chain seq x y z
N MET A 1 -15.67 16.31 1.11
CA MET A 1 -16.45 15.06 0.93
C MET A 1 -15.70 13.83 1.43
N LEU A 2 -14.42 13.62 1.06
CA LEU A 2 -13.66 12.44 1.48
C LEU A 2 -13.50 12.29 3.01
N THR A 3 -13.22 13.39 3.72
CA THR A 3 -13.18 13.43 5.19
C THR A 3 -14.49 12.95 5.82
N ALA A 4 -15.64 13.39 5.32
CA ALA A 4 -16.94 12.96 5.82
C ALA A 4 -17.18 11.46 5.56
N GLY A 5 -16.75 10.94 4.41
CA GLY A 5 -16.78 9.51 4.11
C GLY A 5 -15.93 8.68 5.06
N LEU A 6 -14.72 9.13 5.39
CA LEU A 6 -13.82 8.47 6.34
C LEU A 6 -14.39 8.47 7.76
N ILE A 7 -15.04 9.57 8.19
CA ILE A 7 -15.74 9.65 9.48
C ILE A 7 -16.94 8.68 9.49
N ALA A 8 -17.71 8.61 8.41
CA ALA A 8 -18.81 7.65 8.30
C ALA A 8 -18.30 6.19 8.39
N PHE A 9 -17.16 5.89 7.74
CA PHE A 9 -16.54 4.56 7.80
C PHE A 9 -16.00 4.21 9.19
N ALA A 10 -15.54 5.21 9.95
CA ALA A 10 -15.18 5.01 11.35
C ALA A 10 -16.38 4.49 12.18
N GLY A 11 -17.62 4.78 11.77
CA GLY A 11 -18.84 4.29 12.42
C GLY A 11 -19.18 2.81 12.18
N TRP A 12 -18.56 2.16 11.19
CA TRP A 12 -18.90 0.78 10.78
C TRP A 12 -18.84 -0.26 11.91
N PRO A 13 -17.84 -0.25 12.81
CA PRO A 13 -17.78 -1.25 13.88
C PRO A 13 -18.92 -1.19 14.89
N PHE A 14 -19.61 -0.04 15.03
CA PHE A 14 -20.75 0.12 15.93
C PHE A 14 -22.04 -0.52 15.38
N ILE A 15 -22.14 -0.63 14.06
CA ILE A 15 -23.32 -1.19 13.37
C ILE A 15 -23.24 -2.72 13.32
N THR A 16 -22.04 -3.28 13.48
CA THR A 16 -21.74 -4.71 13.37
C THR A 16 -21.39 -5.32 14.72
N PRO A 17 -21.47 -6.66 14.91
CA PRO A 17 -21.02 -7.32 16.14
C PRO A 17 -19.49 -7.25 16.38
N LEU A 18 -18.76 -6.48 15.56
CA LEU A 18 -17.32 -6.27 15.67
C LEU A 18 -16.95 -5.51 16.95
N TRP A 19 -17.78 -4.57 17.39
CA TRP A 19 -17.54 -3.81 18.63
C TRP A 19 -17.42 -4.72 19.86
N THR A 20 -18.27 -5.76 19.95
CA THR A 20 -18.27 -6.69 21.09
C THR A 20 -17.24 -7.79 20.93
N ARG A 21 -17.03 -8.31 19.70
CA ARG A 21 -16.11 -9.42 19.43
C ARG A 21 -14.63 -9.00 19.43
N ALA A 22 -14.31 -7.82 18.90
CA ALA A 22 -12.93 -7.41 18.63
C ALA A 22 -12.71 -5.91 18.92
N LYS A 23 -12.85 -5.53 20.19
CA LYS A 23 -12.78 -4.12 20.64
C LYS A 23 -11.46 -3.43 20.27
N SER A 24 -10.32 -4.12 20.36
CA SER A 24 -9.00 -3.54 20.06
C SER A 24 -8.80 -3.22 18.57
N THR A 25 -9.19 -4.13 17.68
CA THR A 25 -9.11 -3.90 16.23
C THR A 25 -10.13 -2.86 15.76
N SER A 26 -11.33 -2.86 16.36
CA SER A 26 -12.34 -1.82 16.14
C SER A 26 -11.84 -0.42 16.54
N LEU A 27 -11.18 -0.28 17.70
CA LEU A 27 -10.61 1.00 18.12
C LEU A 27 -9.48 1.44 17.19
N SER A 28 -8.61 0.52 16.78
CA SER A 28 -7.56 0.79 15.78
C SER A 28 -8.15 1.27 14.44
N TRP A 29 -9.26 0.67 13.98
CA TRP A 29 -9.96 1.09 12.77
C TRP A 29 -10.45 2.53 12.87
N ILE A 30 -11.16 2.86 13.96
CA ILE A 30 -11.66 4.21 14.21
C ILE A 30 -10.50 5.21 14.23
N PHE A 31 -9.43 4.89 14.96
CA PHE A 31 -8.25 5.76 15.05
C PHE A 31 -7.63 6.05 13.68
N PHE A 32 -7.35 5.02 12.88
CA PHE A 32 -6.73 5.22 11.57
C PHE A 32 -7.68 5.86 10.54
N CYS A 33 -8.99 5.59 10.59
CA CYS A 33 -9.98 6.30 9.77
C CYS A 33 -9.99 7.80 10.07
N LEU A 34 -10.00 8.17 11.36
CA LEU A 34 -9.98 9.58 11.78
C LEU A 34 -8.65 10.25 11.45
N LEU A 35 -7.52 9.56 11.64
CA LEU A 35 -6.20 10.07 11.28
C LEU A 35 -6.10 10.32 9.77
N LEU A 36 -6.62 9.41 8.95
CA LEU A 36 -6.64 9.56 7.50
C LEU A 36 -7.58 10.69 7.04
N ALA A 37 -8.64 10.97 7.81
CA ALA A 37 -9.61 12.04 7.51
C ALA A 37 -9.02 13.45 7.62
N VAL A 38 -7.89 13.61 8.32
CA VAL A 38 -7.15 14.87 8.44
C VAL A 38 -6.47 15.24 7.12
N PHE A 39 -5.92 14.27 6.37
CA PHE A 39 -5.11 14.56 5.17
C PHE A 39 -5.84 15.36 4.08
N PRO A 40 -7.12 15.08 3.74
CA PRO A 40 -7.85 15.89 2.77
C PRO A 40 -8.14 17.33 3.23
N LEU A 41 -8.03 17.62 4.54
CA LEU A 41 -8.19 18.97 5.10
C LEU A 41 -6.87 19.75 5.12
N MET A 42 -5.74 19.07 4.97
CA MET A 42 -4.42 19.69 4.99
C MET A 42 -4.20 20.55 3.74
N PRO A 43 -3.43 21.65 3.85
CA PRO A 43 -3.19 22.57 2.72
C PRO A 43 -2.38 21.88 1.63
N VAL A 44 -2.65 22.25 0.37
CA VAL A 44 -1.97 21.69 -0.81
C VAL A 44 -0.45 21.63 -0.62
N VAL A 45 0.11 20.44 -0.80
CA VAL A 45 1.53 20.13 -0.63
C VAL A 45 2.37 20.93 -1.64
N GLY A 46 3.60 21.32 -1.24
CA GLY A 46 4.57 21.94 -2.15
C GLY A 46 4.65 23.47 -2.07
N ARG A 47 3.79 24.14 -1.28
CA ARG A 47 3.94 25.59 -1.05
C ARG A 47 5.16 25.94 -0.21
N LYS A 48 5.48 25.10 0.78
CA LYS A 48 6.67 25.21 1.64
C LYS A 48 7.16 23.80 2.00
N PRO A 49 8.39 23.41 1.64
CA PRO A 49 8.92 22.10 2.01
C PRO A 49 9.10 22.02 3.53
N ASN A 50 8.69 20.90 4.11
CA ASN A 50 8.77 20.64 5.55
C ASN A 50 9.45 19.28 5.78
N ILE A 51 10.77 19.27 5.60
CA ILE A 51 11.57 18.05 5.60
C ILE A 51 11.54 17.33 6.96
N PHE A 52 11.35 18.04 8.07
CA PHE A 52 11.19 17.42 9.39
C PHE A 52 10.04 16.41 9.44
N LEU A 53 8.93 16.67 8.72
CA LEU A 53 7.82 15.72 8.63
C LEU A 53 8.18 14.49 7.79
N VAL A 54 8.99 14.66 6.74
CA VAL A 54 9.49 13.56 5.91
C VAL A 54 10.46 12.68 6.72
N VAL A 55 11.38 13.30 7.47
CA VAL A 55 12.28 12.60 8.40
C VAL A 55 11.48 11.88 9.49
N GLY A 56 10.46 12.53 10.06
CA GLY A 56 9.55 11.93 11.03
C GLY A 56 8.80 10.71 10.46
N ALA A 57 8.32 10.79 9.22
CA ALA A 57 7.71 9.65 8.53
C ALA A 57 8.70 8.49 8.37
N GLY A 58 9.94 8.77 7.96
CA GLY A 58 11.00 7.76 7.87
C GLY A 58 11.33 7.13 9.22
N LEU A 59 11.39 7.92 10.29
CA LEU A 59 11.59 7.41 11.65
C LEU A 59 10.45 6.47 12.09
N LEU A 60 9.19 6.83 11.81
CA LEU A 60 8.04 5.99 12.13
C LEU A 60 8.08 4.66 11.36
N VAL A 61 8.46 4.66 10.09
CA VAL A 61 8.67 3.43 9.30
C VAL A 61 9.77 2.58 9.93
N LEU A 62 10.90 3.19 10.32
CA LEU A 62 12.02 2.51 10.97
C LEU A 62 11.64 1.87 12.31
N LEU A 63 10.84 2.56 13.12
CA LEU A 63 10.33 2.02 14.38
C LEU A 63 9.39 0.82 14.14
N LEU A 64 8.52 0.90 13.13
CA LEU A 64 7.64 -0.18 12.74
C LEU A 64 8.44 -1.40 12.25
N SER A 65 9.47 -1.21 11.43
CA SER A 65 10.33 -2.30 10.96
C SER A 65 11.19 -2.90 12.07
N LEU A 66 11.68 -2.09 13.02
CA LEU A 66 12.37 -2.62 14.19
C LEU A 66 11.44 -3.51 15.02
N PHE A 67 10.19 -3.09 15.24
CA PHE A 67 9.20 -3.90 15.95
C PHE A 67 8.97 -5.25 15.24
N VAL A 68 8.78 -5.25 13.93
CA VAL A 68 8.61 -6.49 13.15
C VAL A 68 9.85 -7.38 13.25
N VAL A 69 11.05 -6.84 13.05
CA VAL A 69 12.30 -7.61 13.17
C VAL A 69 12.46 -8.24 14.55
N THR A 70 12.17 -7.50 15.63
CA THR A 70 12.24 -8.08 16.98
C THR A 70 11.20 -9.19 17.20
N SER A 71 10.02 -9.08 16.58
CA SER A 71 9.00 -10.12 16.63
C SER A 71 9.41 -11.38 15.88
N VAL A 72 10.08 -11.23 14.73
CA VAL A 72 10.61 -12.34 13.92
C VAL A 72 11.73 -13.05 14.66
N ILE A 73 12.67 -12.31 15.28
CA ILE A 73 13.76 -12.87 16.09
C ILE A 73 13.22 -13.71 17.25
N LYS A 74 12.12 -13.27 17.89
CA LYS A 74 11.48 -13.99 19.00
C LYS A 74 10.77 -15.28 18.59
N ARG A 75 10.38 -15.44 17.32
CA ARG A 75 9.57 -16.58 16.82
C ARG A 75 10.39 -17.86 16.52
N LYS A 76 11.68 -17.86 16.83
CA LYS A 76 12.74 -18.79 16.40
C LYS A 76 12.38 -20.28 16.20
N ASP A 77 12.67 -20.79 15.00
CA ASP A 77 13.42 -22.03 14.72
C ASP A 77 14.06 -22.00 13.31
N SER A 78 15.36 -22.32 13.25
CA SER A 78 16.30 -22.63 12.14
C SER A 78 16.33 -21.88 10.77
N PHE A 79 15.29 -21.20 10.28
CA PHE A 79 15.25 -20.63 8.90
C PHE A 79 15.57 -19.12 8.78
N VAL A 80 16.08 -18.49 9.84
CA VAL A 80 15.99 -17.04 10.08
C VAL A 80 16.98 -16.16 9.29
N ASN A 81 18.10 -16.69 8.78
CA ASN A 81 19.18 -15.81 8.31
C ASN A 81 18.83 -15.01 7.04
N GLU A 82 18.21 -15.63 6.02
CA GLU A 82 17.91 -14.93 4.76
C GLU A 82 16.80 -13.89 4.92
N GLU A 83 15.74 -14.22 5.67
CA GLU A 83 14.62 -13.30 5.92
C GLU A 83 15.05 -12.10 6.77
N LEU A 84 15.89 -12.33 7.79
CA LEU A 84 16.41 -11.27 8.64
C LEU A 84 17.32 -10.32 7.84
N VAL A 85 18.21 -10.87 7.00
CA VAL A 85 19.07 -10.05 6.11
C VAL A 85 18.23 -9.18 5.18
N LEU A 86 17.13 -9.70 4.63
CA LEU A 86 16.23 -8.93 3.77
C LEU A 86 15.57 -7.77 4.52
N HIS A 87 15.04 -7.99 5.72
CA HIS A 87 14.45 -6.93 6.53
C HIS A 87 15.48 -5.87 6.94
N LEU A 88 16.72 -6.28 7.27
CA LEU A 88 17.81 -5.34 7.55
C LEU A 88 18.18 -4.51 6.32
N LEU A 89 18.22 -5.11 5.13
CA LEU A 89 18.46 -4.38 3.88
C LEU A 89 17.37 -3.34 3.61
N GLN A 90 16.11 -3.66 3.91
CA GLN A 90 15.00 -2.73 3.79
C GLN A 90 15.08 -1.58 4.81
N MET A 91 15.46 -1.88 6.05
CA MET A 91 15.75 -0.84 7.05
C MET A 91 16.91 0.06 6.60
N LEU A 92 17.97 -0.51 6.03
CA LEU A 92 19.07 0.29 5.49
C LEU A 92 18.60 1.20 4.34
N SER A 93 17.77 0.68 3.44
CA SER A 93 17.18 1.47 2.34
C SER A 93 16.36 2.66 2.85
N THR A 94 15.58 2.48 3.91
CA THR A 94 14.80 3.58 4.53
C THR A 94 15.68 4.59 5.26
N VAL A 95 16.74 4.17 5.95
CA VAL A 95 17.73 5.11 6.52
C VAL A 95 18.40 5.92 5.41
N LEU A 96 18.85 5.25 4.35
CA LEU A 96 19.49 5.91 3.21
C LEU A 96 18.56 6.90 2.52
N SER A 97 17.27 6.59 2.35
CA SER A 97 16.32 7.52 1.75
C SER A 97 16.15 8.79 2.59
N VAL A 98 16.03 8.67 3.91
CA VAL A 98 15.95 9.83 4.83
C VAL A 98 17.22 10.67 4.77
N CYS A 99 18.40 10.03 4.80
CA CYS A 99 19.69 10.71 4.69
C CYS A 99 19.83 11.45 3.36
N VAL A 100 19.41 10.83 2.26
CA VAL A 100 19.42 11.44 0.93
C VAL A 100 18.49 12.64 0.88
N VAL A 101 17.23 12.52 1.32
CA VAL A 101 16.27 13.66 1.35
C VAL A 101 16.81 14.83 2.17
N TYR A 102 17.36 14.55 3.35
CA TYR A 102 17.93 15.60 4.21
C TYR A 102 19.17 16.24 3.57
N GLY A 103 20.06 15.42 2.99
CA GLY A 103 21.29 15.86 2.33
C GLY A 103 21.02 16.68 1.07
N THR A 104 20.07 16.26 0.22
CA THR A 104 19.69 16.99 -0.99
C THR A 104 19.06 18.33 -0.63
N HIS A 105 18.15 18.37 0.34
CA HIS A 105 17.57 19.62 0.81
C HIS A 105 18.64 20.60 1.33
N ASN A 106 19.57 20.14 2.17
CA ASN A 106 20.64 20.99 2.69
C ASN A 106 21.60 21.49 1.59
N SER A 107 21.92 20.66 0.61
CA SER A 107 22.79 21.03 -0.52
C SER A 107 22.14 22.08 -1.43
N LEU A 108 20.83 21.93 -1.69
CA LEU A 108 20.05 22.90 -2.44
C LEU A 108 19.90 24.23 -1.70
N LEU A 109 19.69 24.22 -0.38
CA LEU A 109 19.70 25.42 0.45
C LEU A 109 21.03 26.17 0.37
N LYS A 110 22.15 25.43 0.33
CA LYS A 110 23.50 25.98 0.16
C LYS A 110 23.86 26.32 -1.30
N LYS A 111 22.94 26.15 -2.25
CA LYS A 111 23.14 26.36 -3.70
C LYS A 111 24.29 25.52 -4.29
N GLN A 112 24.62 24.38 -3.70
CA GLN A 112 25.68 23.48 -4.16
C GLN A 112 25.21 22.49 -5.24
N GLY A 113 23.93 22.54 -5.62
CA GLY A 113 23.33 21.64 -6.61
C GLY A 113 22.92 20.29 -6.01
N LEU A 114 22.74 19.29 -6.86
CA LEU A 114 22.44 17.92 -6.46
C LEU A 114 23.74 17.11 -6.32
N PRO A 115 24.08 16.60 -5.14
CA PRO A 115 25.24 15.72 -4.99
C PRO A 115 25.08 14.44 -5.82
N LEU A 116 26.11 14.07 -6.57
CA LEU A 116 26.10 12.87 -7.43
C LEU A 116 25.86 11.57 -6.64
N ILE A 117 26.42 11.48 -5.42
CA ILE A 117 26.22 10.31 -4.55
C ILE A 117 24.74 10.16 -4.19
N ASN A 118 24.08 11.26 -3.82
CA ASN A 118 22.65 11.26 -3.48
C ASN A 118 21.81 10.86 -4.69
N GLN A 119 22.16 11.36 -5.87
CA GLN A 119 21.49 11.01 -7.12
C GLN A 119 21.58 9.50 -7.41
N VAL A 120 22.79 8.92 -7.35
CA VAL A 120 23.01 7.48 -7.59
C VAL A 120 22.26 6.63 -6.57
N VAL A 121 22.32 6.99 -5.29
CA VAL A 121 21.59 6.28 -4.22
C VAL A 121 20.08 6.35 -4.44
N SER A 122 19.52 7.50 -4.84
CA SER A 122 18.09 7.62 -5.15
C SER A 122 17.65 6.65 -6.25
N TRP A 123 18.41 6.56 -7.35
CA TRP A 123 18.10 5.64 -8.45
C TRP A 123 18.22 4.17 -8.03
N ILE A 124 19.21 3.82 -7.22
CA ILE A 124 19.36 2.46 -6.66
C ILE A 124 18.19 2.12 -5.75
N ILE A 125 17.76 3.04 -4.88
CA ILE A 125 16.59 2.85 -4.00
C ILE A 125 15.33 2.64 -4.84
N LEU A 126 15.13 3.44 -5.90
CA LEU A 126 14.02 3.28 -6.83
C LEU A 126 14.00 1.89 -7.46
N ALA A 127 15.11 1.44 -8.05
CA ALA A 127 15.20 0.13 -8.69
C ALA A 127 15.01 -1.02 -7.67
N SER A 128 15.65 -0.92 -6.50
CA SER A 128 15.55 -1.93 -5.45
C SER A 128 14.13 -2.10 -4.89
N SER A 129 13.32 -1.03 -4.91
CA SER A 129 11.93 -1.10 -4.38
C SER A 129 11.03 -2.11 -5.09
N PHE A 130 11.33 -2.43 -6.35
CA PHE A 130 10.63 -3.44 -7.13
C PHE A 130 11.11 -4.86 -6.82
N ILE A 131 12.42 -5.03 -6.64
CA ILE A 131 13.06 -6.34 -6.54
C ILE A 131 12.97 -6.89 -5.12
N VAL A 132 13.20 -6.04 -4.12
CA VAL A 132 13.32 -6.49 -2.73
C VAL A 132 12.02 -7.13 -2.19
N PRO A 133 10.81 -6.59 -2.47
CA PRO A 133 9.57 -7.27 -2.07
C PRO A 133 9.45 -8.66 -2.65
N LEU A 134 9.88 -8.87 -3.91
CA LEU A 134 9.78 -10.15 -4.61
C LEU A 134 10.64 -11.26 -3.97
N LEU A 135 11.67 -10.90 -3.20
CA LEU A 135 12.54 -11.82 -2.48
C LEU A 135 11.96 -12.24 -1.11
N SER A 136 11.00 -11.50 -0.57
CA SER A 136 10.35 -11.75 0.72
C SER A 136 9.59 -13.08 0.76
N PRO A 137 9.48 -13.75 1.93
CA PRO A 137 8.58 -14.88 2.11
C PRO A 137 7.14 -14.51 1.71
N LEU A 138 6.38 -15.52 1.26
CA LEU A 138 4.99 -15.38 0.81
C LEU A 138 4.00 -15.39 1.98
N ILE A 139 4.47 -15.33 3.23
CA ILE A 139 3.61 -15.19 4.41
C ILE A 139 2.92 -13.83 4.32
N LEU A 140 1.60 -13.80 4.49
CA LEU A 140 0.77 -12.62 4.19
C LEU A 140 1.30 -11.34 4.85
N PHE A 141 1.54 -11.41 6.17
CA PHE A 141 2.02 -10.26 6.94
C PHE A 141 3.42 -9.82 6.50
N ASP A 142 4.37 -10.75 6.43
CA ASP A 142 5.77 -10.45 6.07
C ASP A 142 5.87 -9.89 4.64
N ARG A 143 5.08 -10.42 3.71
CA ARG A 143 5.05 -9.95 2.32
C ARG A 143 4.47 -8.55 2.20
N LEU A 144 3.32 -8.28 2.80
CA LEU A 144 2.71 -6.94 2.77
C LEU A 144 3.59 -5.92 3.49
N PHE A 145 4.23 -6.32 4.60
CA PHE A 145 5.15 -5.47 5.33
C PHE A 145 6.40 -5.14 4.50
N SER A 146 6.96 -6.13 3.83
CA SER A 146 8.08 -5.97 2.91
C SER A 146 7.75 -5.02 1.74
N ILE A 147 6.56 -5.15 1.14
CA ILE A 147 6.05 -4.22 0.12
C ILE A 147 5.91 -2.81 0.70
N LEU A 148 5.35 -2.66 1.91
CA LEU A 148 5.21 -1.36 2.57
C LEU A 148 6.56 -0.68 2.74
N VAL A 149 7.53 -1.34 3.36
CA VAL A 149 8.83 -0.72 3.67
C VAL A 149 9.58 -0.33 2.40
N SER A 150 9.57 -1.18 1.35
CA SER A 150 10.24 -0.86 0.09
C SER A 150 9.56 0.30 -0.66
N SER A 151 8.23 0.34 -0.67
CA SER A 151 7.45 1.43 -1.26
C SER A 151 7.64 2.72 -0.47
N MET A 152 7.74 2.66 0.86
CA MET A 152 8.02 3.83 1.69
C MET A 152 9.40 4.43 1.40
N SER A 153 10.45 3.60 1.22
CA SER A 153 11.79 4.13 0.87
C SER A 153 11.76 5.03 -0.37
N THR A 154 11.01 4.63 -1.40
CA THR A 154 10.89 5.41 -2.64
C THR A 154 9.94 6.59 -2.50
N TYR A 155 8.83 6.41 -1.79
CA TYR A 155 7.89 7.50 -1.54
C TYR A 155 8.53 8.64 -0.74
N LEU A 156 9.40 8.33 0.23
CA LEU A 156 10.15 9.32 1.01
C LEU A 156 11.06 10.18 0.12
N LEU A 157 11.79 9.58 -0.83
CA LEU A 157 12.62 10.31 -1.81
C LEU A 157 11.79 11.25 -2.68
N LEU A 158 10.53 10.90 -2.92
CA LEU A 158 9.58 11.64 -3.75
C LEU A 158 8.70 12.62 -2.95
N SER A 159 8.97 12.81 -1.66
CA SER A 159 8.13 13.62 -0.75
C SER A 159 8.84 14.87 -0.26
N THR A 160 8.11 15.99 -0.14
CA THR A 160 8.65 17.27 0.36
C THR A 160 8.03 17.75 1.67
N GLY A 161 7.02 17.04 2.19
CA GLY A 161 6.31 17.48 3.41
C GLY A 161 5.45 16.39 4.05
N TYR A 162 4.30 16.80 4.60
CA TYR A 162 3.40 15.94 5.39
C TYR A 162 2.84 14.75 4.60
N GLU A 163 2.81 14.82 3.27
CA GLU A 163 2.37 13.72 2.40
C GLU A 163 3.15 12.42 2.63
N ALA A 164 4.40 12.51 3.11
CA ALA A 164 5.22 11.35 3.44
C ALA A 164 4.57 10.41 4.47
N LEU A 165 3.70 10.95 5.34
CA LEU A 165 2.98 10.16 6.36
C LEU A 165 1.75 9.45 5.78
N PHE A 166 1.23 9.91 4.64
CA PHE A 166 -0.04 9.44 4.10
C PHE A 166 -0.03 7.94 3.74
N PRO A 167 0.94 7.42 2.95
CA PRO A 167 0.93 6.00 2.61
C PRO A 167 1.14 5.10 3.83
N LEU A 168 1.90 5.56 4.84
CA LEU A 168 2.07 4.82 6.09
C LEU A 168 0.74 4.64 6.83
N VAL A 169 0.01 5.75 7.04
CA VAL A 169 -1.30 5.72 7.71
C VAL A 169 -2.31 4.91 6.91
N LEU A 170 -2.33 5.07 5.57
CA LEU A 170 -3.17 4.30 4.67
C LEU A 170 -2.88 2.80 4.80
N SER A 171 -1.62 2.38 4.83
CA SER A 171 -1.26 0.98 4.98
C SER A 171 -1.60 0.42 6.35
N CYS A 172 -1.43 1.18 7.44
CA CYS A 172 -1.93 0.77 8.74
C CYS A 172 -3.44 0.53 8.73
N LEU A 173 -4.22 1.41 8.11
CA LEU A 173 -5.66 1.21 7.93
C LEU A 173 -5.96 -0.04 7.11
N MET A 174 -5.19 -0.32 6.06
CA MET A 174 -5.34 -1.51 5.23
C MET A 174 -5.05 -2.80 6.02
N PHE A 175 -4.03 -2.82 6.89
CA PHE A 175 -3.77 -3.96 7.78
C PHE A 175 -4.92 -4.19 8.75
N VAL A 176 -5.45 -3.11 9.35
CA VAL A 176 -6.61 -3.21 10.24
C VAL A 176 -7.84 -3.70 9.46
N TRP A 177 -8.02 -3.28 8.22
CA TRP A 177 -9.10 -3.77 7.36
C TRP A 177 -9.04 -5.29 7.18
N ILE A 178 -7.86 -5.83 6.85
CA ILE A 178 -7.65 -7.29 6.70
C ILE A 178 -8.05 -8.03 7.99
N HIS A 179 -7.62 -7.53 9.15
CA HIS A 179 -7.97 -8.12 10.44
C HIS A 179 -9.48 -8.01 10.77
N MET A 180 -10.10 -6.88 10.45
CA MET A 180 -11.54 -6.68 10.64
C MET A 180 -12.35 -7.68 9.80
N GLU A 181 -11.99 -7.87 8.53
CA GLU A 181 -12.66 -8.83 7.63
C GLU A 181 -12.55 -10.28 8.13
N GLN A 182 -11.41 -10.65 8.71
CA GLN A 182 -11.25 -11.97 9.31
C GLN A 182 -12.18 -12.20 10.50
N GLU A 183 -12.37 -11.20 11.36
CA GLU A 183 -13.24 -11.32 12.54
C GLU A 183 -14.74 -11.28 12.20
N THR A 184 -15.11 -10.75 11.02
CA THR A 184 -16.49 -10.82 10.50
C THR A 184 -16.92 -12.21 10.04
N LEU A 185 -15.98 -13.14 9.79
CA LEU A 185 -16.33 -14.48 9.31
C LEU A 185 -17.12 -15.27 10.38
N PRO A 186 -18.18 -16.02 9.98
CA PRO A 186 -18.99 -16.80 10.92
C PRO A 186 -18.21 -17.84 11.73
N GLN A 187 -18.61 -18.05 12.98
CA GLN A 187 -17.98 -18.98 13.93
C GLN A 187 -17.96 -20.46 13.46
N SER A 188 -18.80 -20.86 12.52
CA SER A 188 -18.76 -22.20 11.93
C SER A 188 -17.51 -22.46 11.08
N VAL A 189 -16.85 -21.41 10.56
CA VAL A 189 -15.56 -21.49 9.84
C VAL A 189 -14.36 -21.36 10.81
N VAL A 190 -14.60 -21.05 12.09
CA VAL A 190 -13.56 -20.77 13.10
C VAL A 190 -12.78 -22.01 13.55
N SER A 191 -13.29 -23.22 13.31
CA SER A 191 -12.52 -24.47 13.45
C SER A 191 -11.26 -24.48 12.56
N CYS A 192 -11.23 -23.65 11.50
CA CYS A 192 -10.09 -23.41 10.62
C CYS A 192 -9.56 -21.95 10.73
N LYS A 193 -9.50 -21.36 11.94
CA LYS A 193 -8.78 -20.07 12.14
C LYS A 193 -7.26 -20.30 11.98
N GLN A 194 -6.75 -20.33 10.74
CA GLN A 194 -5.33 -20.12 10.52
C GLN A 194 -4.98 -18.70 10.96
N LYS A 195 -4.04 -18.57 11.91
CA LYS A 195 -3.52 -17.27 12.35
C LYS A 195 -3.00 -16.52 11.12
N VAL A 196 -3.25 -15.21 11.00
CA VAL A 196 -2.79 -14.37 9.86
C VAL A 196 -1.31 -14.60 9.52
N SER A 197 -0.52 -14.88 10.55
CA SER A 197 0.90 -15.22 10.50
C SER A 197 1.24 -16.58 9.87
N SER A 198 0.26 -17.31 9.35
CA SER A 198 0.41 -18.63 8.72
C SER A 198 -0.27 -18.74 7.35
N ILE A 199 -1.04 -17.72 6.94
CA ILE A 199 -1.65 -17.67 5.61
C ILE A 199 -0.56 -17.29 4.60
N GLN A 200 -0.39 -18.12 3.57
CA GLN A 200 0.58 -17.90 2.51
C GLN A 200 -0.12 -17.47 1.23
N PHE A 201 0.49 -16.55 0.47
CA PHE A 201 0.14 -16.22 -0.90
C PHE A 201 0.48 -17.40 -1.84
N THR A 202 -0.23 -18.52 -1.71
CA THR A 202 -0.10 -19.69 -2.59
C THR A 202 -1.37 -19.84 -3.43
N TYR A 203 -1.21 -20.11 -4.72
CA TYR A 203 -2.31 -20.44 -5.62
C TYR A 203 -2.80 -21.86 -5.34
N ASN A 204 -3.61 -22.05 -4.30
CA ASN A 204 -4.31 -23.32 -4.09
C ASN A 204 -5.62 -23.31 -4.87
N THR A 205 -5.65 -24.10 -5.94
CA THR A 205 -6.82 -24.39 -6.79
C THR A 205 -7.93 -25.15 -6.07
N ASP A 206 -7.69 -25.65 -4.86
CA ASP A 206 -8.48 -26.74 -4.29
C ASP A 206 -9.50 -26.29 -3.23
N ILE A 207 -10.11 -25.11 -3.42
CA ILE A 207 -11.31 -24.74 -2.65
C ILE A 207 -12.49 -24.62 -3.62
N THR A 208 -13.05 -25.77 -3.97
CA THR A 208 -14.35 -25.97 -4.63
C THR A 208 -15.53 -25.67 -3.69
N ARG A 209 -15.41 -24.64 -2.85
CA ARG A 209 -16.55 -24.13 -2.08
C ARG A 209 -17.12 -22.95 -2.83
N PHE A 210 -18.13 -23.23 -3.66
CA PHE A 210 -19.03 -22.20 -4.17
C PHE A 210 -19.66 -21.51 -2.96
N ARG A 211 -19.23 -20.28 -2.69
CA ARG A 211 -19.89 -19.40 -1.74
C ARG A 211 -20.80 -18.49 -2.55
N ASP A 212 -22.08 -18.44 -2.19
CA ASP A 212 -23.04 -17.56 -2.82
C ASP A 212 -22.66 -16.09 -2.60
N PHE A 213 -22.97 -15.26 -3.60
CA PHE A 213 -22.73 -13.83 -3.60
C PHE A 213 -23.49 -13.19 -2.43
N TYR A 214 -22.77 -12.62 -1.47
CA TYR A 214 -23.37 -12.08 -0.24
C TYR A 214 -23.15 -10.57 -0.12
N LEU A 215 -23.96 -9.92 0.72
CA LEU A 215 -23.87 -8.48 1.02
C LEU A 215 -22.46 -8.04 1.47
N ASP A 216 -21.68 -8.95 2.07
CA ASP A 216 -20.29 -8.70 2.44
C ASP A 216 -19.39 -8.42 1.24
N ASP A 217 -19.63 -9.05 0.09
CA ASP A 217 -18.80 -8.87 -1.09
C ASP A 217 -19.08 -7.49 -1.73
N ILE A 218 -20.33 -7.02 -1.67
CA ILE A 218 -20.71 -5.65 -2.04
C ILE A 218 -20.04 -4.63 -1.12
N ARG A 219 -20.06 -4.87 0.20
CA ARG A 219 -19.42 -3.99 1.19
C ARG A 219 -17.92 -3.88 0.97
N ARG A 220 -17.23 -5.00 0.71
CA ARG A 220 -15.79 -5.03 0.42
C ARG A 220 -15.45 -4.29 -0.87
N ALA A 221 -16.27 -4.45 -1.91
CA ALA A 221 -16.16 -3.71 -3.16
C ALA A 221 -16.28 -2.20 -2.92
N PHE A 222 -17.27 -1.79 -2.14
CA PHE A 222 -17.46 -0.39 -1.79
C PHE A 222 -16.29 0.19 -0.98
N PHE A 223 -15.77 -0.55 0.00
CA PHE A 223 -14.57 -0.17 0.76
C PHE A 223 -13.35 -0.03 -0.16
N LEU A 224 -13.14 -0.97 -1.08
CA LEU A 224 -12.05 -0.88 -2.06
C LEU A 224 -12.14 0.41 -2.89
N VAL A 225 -13.29 0.68 -3.51
CA VAL A 225 -13.47 1.89 -4.34
C VAL A 225 -13.21 3.15 -3.51
N PHE A 226 -13.73 3.19 -2.28
CA PHE A 226 -13.50 4.32 -1.39
C PHE A 226 -12.02 4.49 -1.01
N PHE A 227 -11.30 3.40 -0.75
CA PHE A 227 -9.86 3.46 -0.46
C PHE A 227 -9.02 3.84 -1.68
N LEU A 228 -9.40 3.44 -2.89
CA LEU A 228 -8.78 3.90 -4.14
C LEU A 228 -9.00 5.40 -4.35
N MET A 229 -10.22 5.89 -4.12
CA MET A 229 -10.51 7.34 -4.15
C MET A 229 -9.72 8.09 -3.07
N THR A 230 -9.58 7.51 -1.88
CA THR A 230 -8.76 8.07 -0.80
C THR A 230 -7.29 8.10 -1.18
N ALA A 231 -6.75 7.03 -1.77
CA ALA A 231 -5.37 6.95 -2.23
C ALA A 231 -5.05 8.02 -3.29
N PHE A 232 -6.00 8.33 -4.18
CA PHE A 232 -5.85 9.36 -5.21
C PHE A 232 -6.01 10.78 -4.67
N PHE A 233 -7.11 11.07 -3.97
CA PHE A 233 -7.45 12.44 -3.56
C PHE A 233 -6.93 12.82 -2.16
N GLY A 234 -6.45 11.86 -1.37
CA GLY A 234 -6.19 12.03 0.06
C GLY A 234 -5.13 13.08 0.39
N THR A 235 -4.10 13.25 -0.45
CA THR A 235 -3.05 14.26 -0.25
C THR A 235 -3.38 15.60 -0.92
N GLY A 236 -4.50 15.72 -1.63
CA GLY A 236 -4.98 16.93 -2.30
C GLY A 236 -4.14 17.41 -3.50
N ASN A 237 -2.84 17.13 -3.50
CA ASN A 237 -1.89 17.57 -4.52
C ASN A 237 -1.99 16.79 -5.84
N ILE A 238 -2.57 15.58 -5.79
CA ILE A 238 -2.67 14.69 -6.96
C ILE A 238 -3.86 15.06 -7.87
N ALA A 239 -4.86 15.77 -7.33
CA ALA A 239 -6.08 16.13 -8.05
C ALA A 239 -5.85 17.12 -9.20
N SER A 240 -4.79 17.95 -9.12
CA SER A 240 -4.34 18.80 -10.21
C SER A 240 -2.90 18.44 -10.56
N VAL A 241 -2.71 17.70 -11.65
CA VAL A 241 -1.36 17.38 -12.18
C VAL A 241 -0.50 18.65 -12.38
N ASN A 242 -1.16 19.78 -12.63
CA ASN A 242 -0.52 21.09 -12.77
C ASN A 242 -0.03 21.73 -11.46
N SER A 243 -0.40 21.21 -10.28
CA SER A 243 0.05 21.70 -8.97
C SER A 243 1.19 20.87 -8.39
N PHE A 244 1.65 19.81 -9.06
CA PHE A 244 2.75 19.02 -8.55
C PHE A 244 4.03 19.86 -8.44
N ASP A 245 4.54 19.93 -7.23
CA ASP A 245 5.77 20.63 -6.92
C ASP A 245 6.96 19.87 -7.50
N LEU A 246 7.66 20.54 -8.40
CA LEU A 246 8.84 20.01 -9.07
C LEU A 246 9.96 19.64 -8.07
N ALA A 247 9.96 20.26 -6.89
CA ALA A 247 10.94 19.97 -5.85
C ALA A 247 10.90 18.53 -5.33
N SER A 248 9.78 17.82 -5.49
CA SER A 248 9.66 16.44 -5.01
C SER A 248 10.47 15.42 -5.81
N VAL A 249 11.03 15.82 -6.96
CA VAL A 249 11.86 14.94 -7.81
C VAL A 249 13.35 15.31 -7.72
N TYR A 250 13.71 16.38 -7.01
CA TYR A 250 15.09 16.87 -6.93
C TYR A 250 16.07 15.89 -6.28
N CYS A 251 15.58 14.85 -5.58
CA CYS A 251 16.43 13.74 -5.15
C CYS A 251 17.03 12.93 -6.31
N PHE A 252 16.41 12.99 -7.50
CA PHE A 252 16.79 12.23 -8.69
C PHE A 252 17.43 13.10 -9.78
N LEU A 253 16.84 14.27 -10.02
CA LEU A 253 17.26 15.16 -11.09
C LEU A 253 16.80 16.59 -10.80
N THR A 254 17.68 17.55 -11.05
CA THR A 254 17.40 18.99 -10.94
C THR A 254 17.25 19.65 -12.31
N VAL A 255 17.79 19.03 -13.35
CA VAL A 255 17.63 19.48 -14.75
C VAL A 255 16.25 19.08 -15.24
N PHE A 256 15.51 20.06 -15.78
CA PHE A 256 14.16 19.82 -16.28
C PHE A 256 14.18 18.80 -17.42
N SER A 257 13.50 17.67 -17.18
CA SER A 257 13.28 16.61 -18.18
C SER A 257 11.83 16.14 -18.05
N PRO A 258 10.91 16.64 -18.90
CA PRO A 258 9.47 16.50 -18.67
C PRO A 258 9.02 15.04 -18.62
N TYR A 259 9.62 14.17 -19.44
CA TYR A 259 9.29 12.74 -19.48
C TYR A 259 9.74 11.99 -18.23
N MET A 260 11.00 12.14 -17.81
CA MET A 260 11.54 11.46 -16.63
C MET A 260 10.87 11.96 -15.36
N MET A 261 10.67 13.27 -15.28
CA MET A 261 10.00 13.91 -14.17
C MET A 261 8.53 13.49 -14.05
N GLY A 262 7.81 13.49 -15.18
CA GLY A 262 6.43 13.00 -15.25
C GLY A 262 6.33 11.52 -14.88
N ALA A 263 7.29 10.69 -15.30
CA ALA A 263 7.35 9.27 -14.92
C ALA A 263 7.54 9.08 -13.40
N LEU A 264 8.44 9.84 -12.76
CA LEU A 264 8.66 9.78 -11.31
C LEU A 264 7.44 10.26 -10.51
N MET A 265 6.73 11.28 -10.99
CA MET A 265 5.45 11.70 -10.40
C MET A 265 4.36 10.64 -10.57
N THR A 266 4.28 10.03 -11.76
CA THR A 266 3.33 8.93 -12.02
C THR A 266 3.63 7.75 -11.09
N TRP A 267 4.91 7.46 -10.85
CA TRP A 267 5.36 6.46 -9.90
C TRP A 267 4.93 6.78 -8.45
N LYS A 268 5.10 8.04 -8.02
CA LYS A 268 4.65 8.52 -6.70
C LYS A 268 3.14 8.28 -6.49
N ILE A 269 2.33 8.55 -7.52
CA ILE A 269 0.88 8.35 -7.49
C ILE A 269 0.54 6.85 -7.43
N LEU A 270 1.30 6.00 -8.12
CA LEU A 270 1.04 4.56 -8.20
C LEU A 270 1.25 3.84 -6.86
N ILE A 271 2.14 4.33 -6.00
CA ILE A 271 2.51 3.67 -4.73
C ILE A 271 1.29 3.44 -3.81
N PRO A 272 0.50 4.47 -3.41
CA PRO A 272 -0.71 4.27 -2.62
C PRO A 272 -1.72 3.30 -3.24
N PHE A 273 -1.90 3.34 -4.56
CA PHE A 273 -2.80 2.42 -5.28
C PHE A 273 -2.32 0.97 -5.17
N ALA A 274 -1.03 0.73 -5.39
CA ALA A 274 -0.44 -0.61 -5.26
C ALA A 274 -0.62 -1.17 -3.84
N LEU A 275 -0.45 -0.35 -2.81
CA LEU A 275 -0.64 -0.74 -1.41
C LEU A 275 -2.10 -1.15 -1.11
N VAL A 276 -3.08 -0.39 -1.59
CA VAL A 276 -4.51 -0.72 -1.44
C VAL A 276 -4.85 -2.03 -2.17
N MET A 277 -4.33 -2.22 -3.38
CA MET A 277 -4.62 -3.42 -4.17
C MET A 277 -3.97 -4.68 -3.59
N CYS A 278 -2.73 -4.58 -3.07
CA CYS A 278 -2.08 -5.68 -2.36
C CYS A 278 -2.87 -6.07 -1.09
N ALA A 279 -3.37 -5.09 -0.34
CA ALA A 279 -4.21 -5.35 0.83
C ALA A 279 -5.55 -5.98 0.46
N PHE A 280 -6.17 -5.55 -0.64
CA PHE A 280 -7.39 -6.14 -1.15
C PHE A 280 -7.21 -7.61 -1.55
N GLU A 281 -6.08 -7.93 -2.19
CA GLU A 281 -5.73 -9.32 -2.49
C GLU A 281 -5.59 -10.17 -1.21
N ALA A 282 -5.03 -9.58 -0.16
CA ALA A 282 -4.97 -10.22 1.16
C ALA A 282 -6.37 -10.41 1.79
N VAL A 283 -7.28 -9.42 1.70
CA VAL A 283 -8.69 -9.57 2.12
C VAL A 283 -9.36 -10.72 1.36
N GLN A 284 -9.15 -10.77 0.05
CA GLN A 284 -9.66 -11.79 -0.85
C GLN A 284 -9.14 -13.21 -0.53
N LEU A 285 -7.87 -13.34 -0.12
CA LEU A 285 -7.27 -14.61 0.31
C LEU A 285 -7.79 -15.05 1.68
N THR A 286 -7.83 -14.13 2.64
CA THR A 286 -8.26 -14.42 4.01
C THR A 286 -9.74 -14.80 4.10
N THR A 287 -10.53 -14.41 3.10
CA THR A 287 -11.97 -14.69 3.02
C THR A 287 -12.33 -15.85 2.09
N GLN A 288 -11.32 -16.57 1.55
CA GLN A 288 -11.47 -17.79 0.73
C GLN A 288 -12.32 -17.66 -0.56
N LEU A 289 -12.37 -16.50 -1.22
CA LEU A 289 -13.10 -16.36 -2.50
C LEU A 289 -12.36 -17.01 -3.71
N SER A 290 -11.91 -18.27 -3.63
CA SER A 290 -10.81 -18.80 -4.46
C SER A 290 -11.01 -18.79 -5.99
N SER A 291 -12.16 -19.18 -6.57
CA SER A 291 -12.13 -19.67 -7.97
C SER A 291 -12.57 -18.67 -9.07
N LYS A 292 -13.22 -17.53 -8.77
CA LYS A 292 -13.56 -16.45 -9.75
C LYS A 292 -13.39 -15.03 -9.17
N ARG A 293 -12.41 -14.89 -8.28
CA ARG A 293 -12.23 -13.76 -7.37
C ARG A 293 -12.00 -12.40 -8.02
N ASN A 294 -11.23 -12.40 -9.12
CA ASN A 294 -10.76 -11.19 -9.79
C ASN A 294 -11.78 -10.62 -10.79
N LEU A 295 -12.79 -11.40 -11.18
CA LEU A 295 -13.75 -11.04 -12.21
C LEU A 295 -15.06 -10.54 -11.58
N THR A 296 -15.51 -11.11 -10.45
CA THR A 296 -16.77 -10.69 -9.79
C THR A 296 -16.66 -9.37 -9.01
N LEU A 297 -15.50 -9.08 -8.39
CA LEU A 297 -15.25 -7.80 -7.68
C LEU A 297 -14.92 -6.65 -8.64
N PHE A 298 -14.26 -6.96 -9.75
CA PHE A 298 -13.97 -6.03 -10.84
C PHE A 298 -15.25 -5.67 -11.62
N LEU A 299 -16.09 -6.65 -12.01
CA LEU A 299 -17.32 -6.42 -12.78
C LEU A 299 -18.41 -5.68 -11.96
N LEU A 300 -18.46 -5.86 -10.64
CA LEU A 300 -19.43 -5.18 -9.76
C LEU A 300 -18.98 -3.77 -9.32
N CYS A 301 -17.67 -3.53 -9.12
CA CYS A 301 -17.12 -2.18 -8.92
C CYS A 301 -17.32 -1.30 -10.18
N VAL A 302 -17.19 -1.90 -11.36
CA VAL A 302 -17.46 -1.23 -12.64
C VAL A 302 -18.97 -0.97 -12.82
N LEU A 303 -19.86 -1.91 -12.43
CA LEU A 303 -21.31 -1.72 -12.50
C LEU A 303 -21.86 -0.71 -11.46
N SER A 304 -21.24 -0.59 -10.29
CA SER A 304 -21.61 0.40 -9.25
C SER A 304 -21.04 1.80 -9.54
N ALA A 305 -19.88 1.90 -10.17
CA ALA A 305 -19.44 3.14 -10.84
C ALA A 305 -20.39 3.53 -11.99
N CYS A 306 -21.01 2.53 -12.65
CA CYS A 306 -22.10 2.70 -13.62
C CYS A 306 -23.46 3.07 -12.96
N ASN A 307 -23.60 2.98 -11.63
CA ASN A 307 -24.80 3.45 -10.90
C ASN A 307 -24.66 4.89 -10.38
N MET A 308 -23.42 5.42 -10.32
CA MET A 308 -23.17 6.87 -10.28
C MET A 308 -23.51 7.54 -11.64
N PHE A 309 -23.82 6.75 -12.66
CA PHE A 309 -24.16 7.12 -14.03
C PHE A 309 -25.66 7.39 -14.25
N PHE A 310 -26.44 7.60 -13.18
CA PHE A 310 -27.87 7.92 -13.32
C PHE A 310 -28.15 9.39 -13.65
N SER A 311 -27.17 10.15 -14.17
CA SER A 311 -27.41 11.49 -14.72
C SER A 311 -26.33 11.86 -15.75
N PHE A 312 -26.72 11.76 -17.03
CA PHE A 312 -26.08 12.28 -18.25
C PHE A 312 -25.06 11.40 -18.99
N CYS A 313 -25.56 10.69 -20.01
CA CYS A 313 -24.80 10.05 -21.08
C CYS A 313 -23.99 11.07 -21.89
N SER A 314 -22.69 11.24 -21.59
CA SER A 314 -21.74 11.85 -22.53
C SER A 314 -20.61 10.89 -22.87
N ILE A 315 -20.13 10.96 -24.10
CA ILE A 315 -19.04 10.12 -24.64
C ILE A 315 -17.77 10.22 -23.78
N SER A 316 -17.52 11.39 -23.16
CA SER A 316 -16.41 11.59 -22.24
C SER A 316 -16.49 10.71 -20.99
N HIS A 317 -17.68 10.53 -20.39
CA HIS A 317 -17.83 9.66 -19.23
C HIS A 317 -17.59 8.19 -19.59
N TYR A 318 -18.00 7.75 -20.77
CA TYR A 318 -17.73 6.40 -21.26
C TYR A 318 -16.22 6.13 -21.40
N VAL A 319 -15.48 7.06 -22.01
CA VAL A 319 -14.02 6.94 -22.16
C VAL A 319 -13.34 6.93 -20.79
N ILE A 320 -13.78 7.78 -19.86
CA ILE A 320 -13.25 7.80 -18.48
C ILE A 320 -13.47 6.45 -17.80
N VAL A 321 -14.68 5.88 -17.86
CA VAL A 321 -14.96 4.55 -17.26
C VAL A 321 -14.06 3.48 -17.87
N MET A 322 -13.95 3.41 -19.19
CA MET A 322 -13.07 2.44 -19.86
C MET A 322 -11.59 2.63 -19.50
N SER A 323 -11.12 3.87 -19.36
CA SER A 323 -9.74 4.13 -18.93
C SER A 323 -9.49 3.68 -17.49
N MET A 324 -10.46 3.92 -16.60
CA MET A 324 -10.37 3.52 -15.19
C MET A 324 -10.44 1.99 -15.04
N THR A 325 -11.25 1.30 -15.84
CA THR A 325 -11.30 -0.16 -15.82
C THR A 325 -9.96 -0.76 -16.23
N ILE A 326 -9.35 -0.31 -17.32
CA ILE A 326 -8.03 -0.75 -17.78
C ILE A 326 -6.98 -0.49 -16.69
N PHE A 327 -6.99 0.69 -16.08
CA PHE A 327 -6.07 1.05 -15.00
C PHE A 327 -6.22 0.13 -13.78
N LEU A 328 -7.45 -0.21 -13.38
CA LEU A 328 -7.69 -1.14 -12.26
C LEU A 328 -7.25 -2.57 -12.58
N VAL A 329 -7.44 -3.06 -13.83
CA VAL A 329 -6.91 -4.37 -14.25
C VAL A 329 -5.39 -4.38 -14.16
N PHE A 330 -4.74 -3.33 -14.65
CA PHE A 330 -3.29 -3.18 -14.58
C PHE A 330 -2.79 -3.19 -13.13
N LEU A 331 -3.42 -2.40 -12.24
CA LEU A 331 -3.09 -2.39 -10.82
C LEU A 331 -3.29 -3.75 -10.15
N ASN A 332 -4.34 -4.48 -10.50
CA ASN A 332 -4.58 -5.82 -9.98
C ASN A 332 -3.50 -6.81 -10.43
N GLY A 333 -3.07 -6.73 -11.70
CA GLY A 333 -1.95 -7.51 -12.21
C GLY A 333 -0.63 -7.19 -11.50
N LEU A 334 -0.37 -5.90 -11.22
CA LEU A 334 0.79 -5.47 -10.43
C LEU A 334 0.73 -6.00 -8.99
N ALA A 335 -0.42 -5.90 -8.33
CA ALA A 335 -0.61 -6.41 -6.98
C ALA A 335 -0.34 -7.92 -6.91
N GLN A 336 -0.93 -8.70 -7.83
CA GLN A 336 -0.69 -10.14 -7.93
C GLN A 336 0.78 -10.48 -8.16
N MET A 337 1.45 -9.73 -9.04
CA MET A 337 2.89 -9.91 -9.25
C MET A 337 3.68 -9.66 -7.96
N LEU A 338 3.33 -8.58 -7.23
CA LEU A 338 3.98 -8.19 -5.99
C LEU A 338 3.63 -9.07 -4.80
N THR A 339 2.55 -9.83 -4.79
CA THR A 339 2.14 -10.67 -3.65
C THR A 339 2.45 -12.15 -3.87
N THR A 340 2.23 -12.68 -5.08
CA THR A 340 2.28 -14.13 -5.36
C THR A 340 3.62 -14.62 -5.92
N LYS A 341 4.38 -13.77 -6.62
CA LYS A 341 5.66 -14.19 -7.20
C LYS A 341 6.79 -14.08 -6.18
N LYS A 342 7.53 -15.17 -5.99
CA LYS A 342 8.79 -15.18 -5.22
C LYS A 342 9.97 -15.36 -6.18
N LEU A 343 10.92 -14.43 -6.15
CA LEU A 343 12.20 -14.60 -6.84
C LEU A 343 13.13 -15.45 -5.96
N THR A 344 13.68 -16.51 -6.52
CA THR A 344 14.75 -17.29 -5.89
C THR A 344 16.08 -16.82 -6.42
N LEU A 345 16.95 -16.29 -5.56
CA LEU A 345 18.35 -16.06 -5.91
C LEU A 345 18.98 -17.40 -6.31
N CYS A 346 19.55 -17.45 -7.50
CA CYS A 346 20.10 -18.65 -8.12
C CYS A 346 21.12 -19.29 -7.16
N GLY A 347 20.93 -20.57 -6.80
CA GLY A 347 21.95 -21.32 -6.05
C GLY A 347 21.50 -22.29 -4.95
N ARG A 348 20.33 -22.93 -5.02
CA ARG A 348 20.14 -24.19 -4.29
C ARG A 348 19.60 -25.28 -5.21
N PRO A 349 20.35 -26.39 -5.44
CA PRO A 349 19.75 -27.57 -6.02
C PRO A 349 18.64 -28.04 -5.07
N LYS A 350 17.49 -28.40 -5.63
CA LYS A 350 16.45 -29.11 -4.88
C LYS A 350 17.09 -30.37 -4.31
N SER A 351 17.36 -30.40 -3.01
CA SER A 351 17.71 -31.65 -2.34
C SER A 351 16.45 -32.49 -2.30
N HIS A 352 16.22 -33.27 -3.35
CA HIS A 352 15.36 -34.44 -3.29
C HIS A 352 16.02 -35.40 -2.30
N LEU A 353 15.55 -35.38 -1.05
CA LEU A 353 15.80 -36.46 -0.11
C LEU A 353 14.92 -37.63 -0.56
N ILE A 354 15.58 -38.67 -1.06
CA ILE A 354 15.02 -39.99 -1.41
C ILE A 354 14.65 -40.71 -0.12
#